data_AF-A0A538GLX2-F1
#
_entry.id   AF-A0A538GLX2-F1
#
_cell.length_a   1.000
_cell.length_b   1.000
_cell.length_c   1.000
_cell.angle_alpha   90.00
_cell.angle_beta   90.00
_cell.angle_gamma   90.00
#
_symmetry.space_group_name_H-M   'P 1'
#
loop_
_entity.id
_entity.type
_entity.pdbx_description
1 polymer ?
#
loop_
_entity_poly.entity_id
_entity_poly.type
_entity_poly.pdbx_seq_one_letter_code
_entity_poly.pdbx_strand_id
1 'polypeptide(L)'
;MLNRGAGFNVTAIHLGAAKFDSASDAVKVRNWMHGEDLQQPCFSICAFSPMPTKVPGVPDSAAVIQTTTGGRRGFGPANYRAEFTIGPYLYWAWFQGNSSPQTKSTFEKGLGRYYQHAKQQKS
;
A
#
# COMPACT_ATOMS: atom_id res chain seq x y z
N MET A 1 18.22 -2.38 -26.89
CA MET A 1 17.09 -1.43 -26.81
C MET A 1 16.32 -1.74 -25.55
N LEU A 2 16.34 -0.85 -24.55
CA LEU A 2 15.45 -0.93 -23.39
C LEU A 2 14.08 -0.45 -23.86
N ASN A 3 13.09 -1.35 -23.85
CA ASN A 3 11.70 -0.99 -24.14
C ASN A 3 11.32 0.18 -23.22
N ARG A 4 11.05 1.35 -23.82
CA ARG A 4 10.26 2.40 -23.17
C ARG A 4 8.88 1.81 -22.95
N GLY A 5 8.67 1.20 -21.78
CA GLY A 5 7.34 0.84 -21.31
C GLY A 5 6.46 2.07 -21.38
N ALA A 6 5.27 1.93 -21.96
CA ALA A 6 4.25 2.96 -22.00
C ALA A 6 4.13 3.57 -20.60
N GLY A 7 4.38 4.89 -20.50
CA GLY A 7 4.63 5.56 -19.22
C GLY A 7 3.60 5.27 -18.16
N PHE A 8 4.03 5.13 -16.90
CA PHE A 8 3.33 5.05 -15.59
C PHE A 8 1.79 4.81 -15.53
N ASN A 9 1.20 4.12 -16.50
CA ASN A 9 -0.18 3.67 -16.51
C ASN A 9 -0.22 2.30 -15.84
N VAL A 10 0.14 2.26 -14.55
CA VAL A 10 -0.12 1.08 -13.74
C VAL A 10 -1.56 1.20 -13.24
N THR A 11 -2.49 0.60 -13.96
CA THR A 11 -3.92 0.54 -13.60
C THR A 11 -4.27 -0.66 -12.73
N ALA A 12 -3.30 -1.54 -12.43
CA ALA A 12 -3.53 -2.74 -11.64
C ALA A 12 -3.21 -2.51 -10.15
N ILE A 13 -4.17 -2.83 -9.29
CA ILE A 13 -3.94 -3.00 -7.86
C ILE A 13 -3.41 -4.43 -7.66
N HIS A 14 -2.24 -4.56 -7.06
CA HIS A 14 -1.68 -5.84 -6.67
C HIS A 14 -2.18 -6.18 -5.26
N LEU A 15 -2.89 -7.29 -5.13
CA LEU A 15 -3.35 -7.81 -3.85
C LEU A 15 -2.60 -9.09 -3.54
N GLY A 16 -2.29 -9.30 -2.26
CA GLY A 16 -1.76 -10.58 -1.81
C GLY A 16 -2.17 -10.90 -0.39
N ALA A 17 -2.05 -12.19 -0.05
CA ALA A 17 -2.32 -12.70 1.27
C ALA A 17 -1.34 -13.83 1.60
N ALA A 18 -0.96 -13.92 2.87
CA ALA A 18 -0.13 -14.98 3.40
C ALA A 18 -0.72 -15.47 4.73
N LYS A 19 -0.67 -16.78 4.94
CA LYS A 19 -1.05 -17.41 6.22
C LYS A 19 0.23 -17.69 7.01
N PHE A 20 0.20 -17.31 8.28
CA PHE A 20 1.25 -17.58 9.25
C PHE A 20 0.79 -18.64 10.24
N ASP A 21 1.72 -19.14 11.05
CA ASP A 21 1.42 -20.10 12.12
C ASP A 21 0.58 -19.46 13.23
N SER A 22 0.71 -18.15 13.43
CA SER A 22 0.00 -17.42 14.47
C SER A 22 -0.40 -16.00 14.04
N ALA A 23 -1.37 -15.43 14.76
CA ALA A 23 -1.75 -14.03 14.59
C ALA A 23 -0.62 -13.06 14.95
N SER A 24 0.19 -13.39 15.95
CA SER A 24 1.32 -12.55 16.35
C SER A 24 2.41 -12.52 15.27
N ASP A 25 2.66 -13.63 14.57
CA ASP A 25 3.63 -13.65 13.48
C ASP A 25 3.15 -12.87 12.25
N ALA A 26 1.86 -12.95 11.91
CA ALA A 26 1.27 -12.11 10.87
C ALA A 26 1.44 -10.61 11.20
N VAL A 27 1.23 -10.22 12.47
CA VAL A 27 1.45 -8.84 12.93
C VAL A 27 2.92 -8.44 12.90
N LYS A 28 3.85 -9.32 13.31
CA LYS A 28 5.30 -9.05 13.24
C LYS A 28 5.73 -8.77 11.80
N VAL A 29 5.32 -9.61 10.85
CA VAL A 29 5.69 -9.43 9.43
C VAL A 29 5.02 -8.21 8.84
N ARG A 30 3.76 -7.93 9.17
CA ARG A 30 3.08 -6.68 8.79
C ARG A 30 3.86 -5.44 9.25
N ASN A 31 4.29 -5.43 10.51
CA ASN A 31 5.05 -4.30 11.06
C ASN A 31 6.43 -4.17 10.43
N TRP A 32 7.10 -5.29 10.14
CA TRP A 32 8.35 -5.28 9.39
C TRP A 32 8.16 -4.72 7.98
N MET A 33 7.18 -5.24 7.21
CA MET A 33 6.87 -4.73 5.86
C MET A 33 6.56 -3.24 5.87
N HIS A 34 5.74 -2.78 6.82
CA HIS A 34 5.44 -1.36 6.96
C HIS A 34 6.68 -0.53 7.29
N GLY A 35 7.57 -1.06 8.15
CA GLY A 35 8.85 -0.45 8.46
C GLY A 35 9.75 -0.32 7.22
N GLU A 36 9.76 -1.32 6.34
CA GLU A 36 10.47 -1.28 5.06
C GLU A 36 9.81 -0.30 4.08
N ASP A 37 8.48 -0.23 4.04
CA ASP A 37 7.75 0.68 3.15
C ASP A 37 7.91 2.17 3.54
N LEU A 38 8.18 2.42 4.82
CA LEU A 38 8.59 3.72 5.36
C LEU A 38 10.05 4.05 5.06
N GLN A 39 10.86 3.06 4.69
CA GLN A 39 12.21 3.27 4.19
C GLN A 39 12.14 3.50 2.68
N GLN A 40 12.75 4.59 2.20
CA GLN A 40 12.98 4.75 0.76
C GLN A 40 14.25 3.98 0.42
N PRO A 41 14.24 3.03 -0.55
CA PRO A 41 15.49 2.54 -1.12
C PRO A 41 16.08 3.66 -1.99
N CYS A 42 16.75 4.63 -1.38
CA CYS A 42 17.44 5.71 -2.08
C CYS A 42 18.75 5.16 -2.67
N PHE A 43 18.68 4.48 -3.81
CA PHE A 43 19.88 4.03 -4.52
C PHE A 43 20.52 5.13 -5.37
N SER A 44 19.83 6.25 -5.67
CA SER A 44 20.46 7.38 -6.40
C SER A 44 19.79 8.75 -6.21
N ILE A 45 18.46 8.85 -6.35
CA ILE A 45 17.71 10.10 -6.17
C ILE A 45 16.46 9.73 -5.36
N CYS A 46 16.29 10.31 -4.17
CA CYS A 46 15.11 10.09 -3.32
C CYS A 46 13.87 10.73 -3.99
N ALA A 47 13.37 10.08 -5.03
CA ALA A 47 12.31 10.61 -5.86
C ALA A 47 11.00 10.65 -5.07
N PHE A 48 10.75 9.71 -4.16
CA PHE A 48 9.54 9.64 -3.35
C PHE A 48 9.82 9.90 -1.86
N SER A 49 8.87 10.53 -1.19
CA SER A 49 8.85 10.67 0.28
C SER A 49 7.70 9.84 0.85
N PRO A 50 7.98 8.89 1.74
CA PRO A 50 6.95 8.05 2.35
C PRO A 50 6.23 8.84 3.44
N MET A 51 4.91 8.76 3.45
CA MET A 51 4.06 9.36 4.48
C MET A 51 3.10 8.29 5.00
N PRO A 52 3.14 7.95 6.30
CA PRO A 52 2.16 7.06 6.88
C PRO A 52 0.77 7.67 6.75
N THR A 53 -0.24 6.82 6.53
CA THR A 53 -1.62 7.25 6.40
C THR A 53 -2.56 6.24 7.05
N LYS A 54 -3.79 6.68 7.31
CA LYS A 54 -4.87 5.80 7.79
C LYS A 54 -5.84 5.55 6.65
N VAL A 55 -6.32 4.32 6.53
CA VAL A 55 -7.37 3.97 5.57
C VAL A 55 -8.70 3.83 6.29
N PRO A 56 -9.69 4.71 6.04
CA PRO A 56 -11.01 4.61 6.67
C PRO A 56 -11.66 3.25 6.41
N GLY A 57 -12.25 2.65 7.46
CA GLY A 57 -12.96 1.37 7.35
C GLY A 57 -12.08 0.12 7.37
N VAL A 58 -10.76 0.25 7.47
CA VAL A 58 -9.81 -0.86 7.67
C VAL A 58 -9.06 -0.66 8.99
N PRO A 59 -9.57 -1.21 10.12
CA PRO A 59 -8.91 -1.09 11.41
C PRO A 59 -7.53 -1.74 11.37
N ASP A 60 -6.60 -1.17 12.13
CA ASP A 60 -5.20 -1.60 12.25
C ASP A 60 -4.43 -1.72 10.92
N SER A 61 -4.91 -1.05 9.87
CA SER A 61 -4.14 -0.91 8.63
C SER A 61 -2.86 -0.14 8.89
N ALA A 62 -1.76 -0.70 8.42
CA ALA A 62 -0.51 0.01 8.24
C ALA A 62 -0.49 0.45 6.77
N ALA A 63 -0.43 1.76 6.50
CA ALA A 63 -0.50 2.24 5.12
C ALA A 63 0.49 3.38 4.90
N VAL A 64 1.10 3.42 3.72
CA VAL A 64 2.01 4.49 3.31
C VAL A 64 1.62 5.01 1.93
N ILE A 65 1.76 6.32 1.76
CA ILE A 65 1.72 6.96 0.45
C ILE A 65 3.10 7.53 0.19
N GLN A 66 3.73 7.10 -0.90
CA GLN A 66 5.05 7.57 -1.32
C GLN A 66 4.85 8.51 -2.51
N THR A 67 5.13 9.80 -2.37
CA THR A 67 4.89 10.82 -3.43
C THR A 67 6.16 11.55 -3.83
N THR A 68 6.27 12.01 -5.07
CA THR A 68 7.46 12.77 -5.48
C THR A 68 7.54 14.18 -4.88
N THR A 69 8.59 14.46 -4.10
CA THR A 69 8.96 15.74 -3.47
C THR A 69 7.88 16.48 -2.66
N GLY A 70 8.01 16.43 -1.32
CA GLY A 70 7.70 17.56 -0.44
C GLY A 70 6.23 17.90 -0.18
N GLY A 71 5.30 16.96 -0.33
CA GLY A 71 3.92 17.10 0.17
C GLY A 71 3.12 18.27 -0.42
N ARG A 72 3.62 18.96 -1.45
CA ARG A 72 3.00 20.16 -2.02
C ARG A 72 2.60 19.93 -3.47
N ARG A 73 1.27 19.80 -3.60
CA ARG A 73 0.42 19.99 -4.79
C ARG A 73 0.44 18.81 -5.77
N GLY A 74 -0.77 18.24 -5.89
CA GLY A 74 -1.07 16.98 -6.56
C GLY A 74 -0.74 16.95 -8.04
N PHE A 75 -0.92 15.75 -8.60
CA PHE A 75 -0.65 15.32 -9.98
C PHE A 75 0.73 14.68 -10.24
N GLY A 76 1.62 14.61 -9.24
CA GLY A 76 2.86 13.83 -9.33
C GLY A 76 2.64 12.32 -9.15
N PRO A 77 3.60 11.47 -9.57
CA PRO A 77 3.55 10.03 -9.30
C PRO A 77 3.40 9.72 -7.81
N ALA A 78 2.67 8.65 -7.51
CA ALA A 78 2.49 8.15 -6.15
C ALA A 78 2.49 6.62 -6.10
N ASN A 79 3.03 6.05 -5.04
CA ASN A 79 2.87 4.64 -4.70
C ASN A 79 2.03 4.55 -3.42
N TYR A 80 1.04 3.68 -3.44
CA TYR A 80 0.16 3.40 -2.32
C TYR A 80 0.42 1.96 -1.89
N ARG A 81 0.66 1.78 -0.59
CA ARG A 81 0.86 0.48 0.03
C ARG A 81 0.04 0.41 1.30
N ALA A 82 -0.55 -0.75 1.55
CA ALA A 82 -1.24 -0.99 2.79
C ALA A 82 -1.25 -2.47 3.15
N GLU A 83 -1.12 -2.72 4.44
CA GLU A 83 -1.09 -4.04 5.05
C GLU A 83 -2.13 -4.08 6.18
N PHE A 84 -2.82 -5.20 6.34
CA PHE A 84 -3.68 -5.46 7.49
C PHE A 84 -3.69 -6.95 7.84
N THR A 85 -4.14 -7.26 9.05
CA THR A 85 -4.15 -8.64 9.57
C THR A 85 -5.55 -9.05 10.02
N ILE A 86 -5.91 -10.31 9.78
CA ILE A 86 -7.12 -10.95 10.33
C ILE A 86 -6.73 -12.33 10.83
N GLY A 87 -6.68 -12.50 12.17
CA GLY A 87 -6.14 -13.72 12.77
C GLY A 87 -4.72 -14.01 12.27
N PRO A 88 -4.40 -15.25 11.84
CA PRO A 88 -3.07 -15.62 11.35
C PRO A 88 -2.80 -15.19 9.89
N TYR A 89 -3.65 -14.36 9.29
CA TYR A 89 -3.49 -13.95 7.90
C TYR A 89 -3.02 -12.50 7.81
N LEU A 90 -1.98 -12.29 7.00
CA LEU A 90 -1.55 -10.98 6.52
C LEU A 90 -2.11 -10.76 5.13
N TYR A 91 -2.65 -9.57 4.90
CA TYR A 91 -3.14 -9.11 3.61
C TYR A 91 -2.40 -7.83 3.25
N TRP A 92 -2.02 -7.68 1.97
CA TRP A 92 -1.39 -6.46 1.48
C TRP A 92 -1.96 -6.02 0.14
N ALA A 93 -1.86 -4.72 -0.11
CA ALA A 93 -2.22 -4.09 -1.37
C ALA A 93 -1.12 -3.13 -1.79
N TRP A 94 -0.74 -3.17 -3.07
CA TRP A 94 0.16 -2.21 -3.68
C TRP A 94 -0.44 -1.65 -4.96
N PHE A 95 -0.35 -0.34 -5.13
CA PHE A 95 -0.90 0.36 -6.28
C PHE A 95 0.01 1.54 -6.65
N GLN A 96 0.40 1.63 -7.91
CA GLN A 96 1.14 2.78 -8.43
C GLN A 96 0.18 3.67 -9.20
N GLY A 97 0.24 4.98 -8.98
CA GLY A 97 -0.64 5.93 -9.63
C GLY A 97 -0.12 7.36 -9.49
N ASN A 98 -1.01 8.30 -9.22
CA ASN A 98 -0.70 9.70 -8.99
C ASN A 98 -1.25 10.17 -7.63
N SER A 99 -0.75 11.28 -7.13
CA SER A 99 -1.11 11.83 -5.81
C SER A 99 -2.46 12.59 -5.79
N SER A 100 -3.32 12.44 -6.79
CA SER A 100 -4.62 13.12 -6.80
C SER A 100 -5.56 12.58 -5.69
N PRO A 101 -6.47 13.41 -5.16
CA PRO A 101 -7.47 12.96 -4.20
C PRO A 101 -8.34 11.80 -4.72
N GLN A 102 -8.64 11.79 -6.01
CA GLN A 102 -9.43 10.74 -6.65
C GLN A 102 -8.68 9.41 -6.60
N THR A 103 -7.39 9.41 -6.96
CA THR A 103 -6.55 8.20 -6.91
C THR A 103 -6.42 7.67 -5.49
N LYS A 104 -6.19 8.55 -4.50
CA LYS A 104 -6.19 8.19 -3.09
C LYS A 104 -7.52 7.55 -2.66
N SER A 105 -8.65 8.17 -3.02
CA SER A 105 -9.98 7.64 -2.68
C SER A 105 -10.25 6.27 -3.32
N THR A 106 -9.79 6.04 -4.56
CA THR A 106 -9.89 4.75 -5.23
C THR A 106 -9.12 3.67 -4.48
N PHE A 107 -7.89 3.96 -4.06
CA PHE A 107 -7.09 3.03 -3.26
C PHE A 107 -7.78 2.70 -1.92
N GLU A 108 -8.23 3.72 -1.19
CA GLU A 108 -8.89 3.54 0.11
C GLU A 108 -10.19 2.71 0.00
N LYS A 109 -11.04 2.99 -1.00
CA LYS A 109 -12.25 2.21 -1.27
C LYS A 109 -11.92 0.77 -1.67
N GLY A 110 -10.89 0.57 -2.48
CA GLY A 110 -10.41 -0.74 -2.88
C GLY A 110 -9.94 -1.57 -1.68
N LEU A 111 -9.11 -0.98 -0.82
CA LEU A 111 -8.65 -1.63 0.40
C LEU A 111 -9.80 -1.96 1.35
N GLY A 112 -10.77 -1.05 1.50
CA GLY A 112 -11.99 -1.28 2.27
C GLY A 112 -12.76 -2.51 1.78
N ARG A 113 -12.93 -2.65 0.46
CA ARG A 113 -13.57 -3.84 -0.14
C ARG A 113 -12.75 -5.11 0.09
N TYR A 114 -11.43 -5.03 -0.03
CA TYR A 114 -10.55 -6.17 0.21
C TYR A 114 -10.64 -6.65 1.66
N TYR A 115 -10.64 -5.73 2.62
CA TYR A 115 -10.83 -6.02 4.03
C TYR A 115 -12.18 -6.70 4.32
N GLN A 116 -13.28 -6.19 3.77
CA GLN A 116 -14.59 -6.82 3.97
C GLN A 116 -14.65 -8.23 3.38
N HIS A 117 -14.08 -8.43 2.19
CA HIS A 117 -13.99 -9.75 1.57
C HIS A 117 -13.15 -10.71 2.43
N ALA A 118 -11.98 -10.27 2.90
CA ALA A 118 -11.11 -11.05 3.77
C ALA A 118 -11.81 -11.44 5.08
N LYS A 119 -12.56 -10.52 5.70
CA LYS A 119 -13.38 -10.83 6.88
C LYS A 119 -14.42 -11.90 6.61
N GLN A 120 -15.17 -11.80 5.51
CA GLN A 120 -16.22 -12.76 5.17
C GLN A 120 -15.68 -14.17 4.97
N GLN A 121 -14.47 -14.31 4.41
CA GLN A 121 -13.83 -15.62 4.23
C GLN A 121 -13.27 -16.25 5.51
N LYS A 122 -13.23 -15.50 6.61
CA LYS A 122 -12.67 -15.92 7.91
C LYS A 122 -13.70 -15.89 9.04
N SER A 123 -14.95 -15.55 8.72
CA SER A 123 -16.10 -15.62 9.63
C SER A 123 -16.74 -17.01 9.58
#